data_AF-A0A0S9R3K4-F1
#
_entry.id   AF-A0A0S9R3K4-F1
#
_cell.length_a   1.000
_cell.length_b   1.000
_cell.length_c   1.000
_cell.angle_alpha   90.00
_cell.angle_beta   90.00
_cell.angle_gamma   90.00
#
_symmetry.space_group_name_H-M   'P 1'
#
loop_
_entity.id
_entity.type
_entity.pdbx_description
1 polymer ?
#
loop_
_entity_poly.entity_id
_entity_poly.type
_entity_poly.pdbx_seq_one_letter_code
_entity_poly.pdbx_strand_id
1 'polypeptide(L)'
;MADTKTVSGAHYSPAMDEKTHEQTYRGFVRFVEIGTGVVLCWVLALAVGGIREAWLTAIFGVILSGIAGAVGALAPAIGWKAPLAVGILLALYLAFA
;
A
#
# COMPACT_ATOMS: atom_id res chain seq x y z
N MET A 1 5.62 2.94 -23.40
CA MET A 1 7.04 3.29 -23.62
C MET A 1 7.05 4.58 -24.43
N ALA A 2 7.70 5.63 -23.94
CA ALA A 2 7.74 6.90 -24.65
C ALA A 2 8.52 6.74 -25.98
N ASP A 3 7.96 7.28 -27.06
CA ASP A 3 8.49 7.20 -28.41
C ASP A 3 9.86 7.91 -28.47
N THR A 4 10.93 7.16 -28.75
CA THR A 4 12.31 7.66 -28.75
C THR A 4 12.76 8.15 -30.12
N LYS A 5 11.87 8.20 -31.10
CA LYS A 5 12.20 8.63 -32.46
C LYS A 5 11.67 10.02 -32.74
N THR A 6 12.31 11.08 -32.23
CA THR A 6 12.27 12.40 -32.91
C THR A 6 13.17 13.53 -32.37
N VAL A 7 14.10 13.34 -31.42
CA VAL A 7 15.06 14.43 -31.11
C VAL A 7 16.46 13.90 -30.81
N SER A 8 17.30 13.78 -31.84
CA SER A 8 18.75 13.66 -31.68
C SER A 8 19.29 14.98 -31.12
N GLY A 9 19.42 15.07 -29.79
CA GLY A 9 19.94 16.25 -29.09
C GLY A 9 19.14 16.70 -27.86
N ALA A 10 18.01 16.05 -27.54
CA ALA A 10 17.32 16.31 -26.28
C ALA A 10 18.08 15.67 -25.11
N HIS A 11 19.11 16.35 -24.63
CA HIS A 11 19.63 16.09 -23.30
C HIS A 11 18.50 16.34 -22.28
N TYR A 12 18.39 15.47 -21.27
CA TYR A 12 17.53 15.71 -20.11
C TYR A 12 17.87 17.11 -19.57
N SER A 13 16.99 18.09 -19.82
CA SER A 13 17.22 19.48 -19.45
C SER A 13 16.69 19.69 -18.04
N PRO A 14 17.46 20.29 -17.12
CA PRO A 14 17.00 20.66 -15.77
C PRO A 14 15.77 21.60 -15.77
N ALA A 15 15.35 22.10 -16.94
CA ALA A 15 14.14 22.88 -17.16
C ALA A 15 12.84 22.04 -17.21
N MET A 16 12.94 20.72 -17.37
CA MET A 16 11.84 19.81 -17.03
C MET A 16 11.86 19.66 -15.51
N ASP A 17 10.76 20.03 -14.84
CA ASP A 17 10.65 20.08 -13.36
C ASP A 17 10.97 18.75 -12.67
N GLU A 18 12.28 18.49 -12.52
CA GLU A 18 12.88 17.28 -11.95
C GLU A 18 12.43 17.09 -10.50
N LYS A 19 12.30 18.20 -9.76
CA LYS A 19 11.87 18.16 -8.36
C LYS A 19 10.43 17.67 -8.22
N THR A 20 9.51 18.13 -9.07
CA THR A 20 8.13 17.65 -9.05
C THR A 20 8.05 16.20 -9.47
N HIS A 21 8.81 15.76 -10.48
CA HIS A 21 8.89 14.35 -10.86
C HIS A 21 9.37 13.45 -9.70
N GLU A 22 10.44 13.84 -9.01
CA GLU A 22 10.94 13.08 -7.86
C GLU A 22 9.92 13.04 -6.71
N GLN A 23 9.23 14.14 -6.44
CA GLN A 23 8.20 14.20 -5.41
C GLN A 23 7.03 13.27 -5.74
N THR A 24 6.52 13.30 -6.98
CA THR A 24 5.46 12.39 -7.42
C THR A 24 5.92 10.93 -7.35
N TYR A 25 7.14 10.62 -7.78
CA TYR A 25 7.68 9.26 -7.72
C TYR A 25 7.76 8.75 -6.27
N ARG A 26 8.29 9.55 -5.35
CA ARG A 26 8.35 9.19 -3.92
C ARG A 26 6.96 8.98 -3.33
N GLY A 27 5.99 9.84 -3.70
CA GLY A 27 4.59 9.68 -3.31
C GLY A 27 3.98 8.38 -3.84
N PHE A 28 4.22 8.06 -5.11
CA PHE A 28 3.76 6.82 -5.74
C PHE A 28 4.35 5.57 -5.08
N VAL A 29 5.66 5.52 -4.88
CA VAL A 29 6.32 4.37 -4.22
C VAL A 29 5.73 4.14 -2.83
N ARG A 30 5.53 5.21 -2.06
CA ARG A 30 4.92 5.11 -0.73
C ARG A 30 3.46 4.66 -0.78
N PHE A 31 2.69 5.15 -1.75
CA PHE A 31 1.31 4.71 -1.96
C PHE A 31 1.25 3.21 -2.27
N VAL A 32 2.11 2.73 -3.16
CA VAL A 32 2.18 1.31 -3.53
C VAL A 32 2.60 0.47 -2.31
N GLU A 33 3.62 0.89 -1.57
CA GLU A 33 4.10 0.19 -0.37
C GLU A 33 2.96 -0.02 0.66
N ILE A 34 2.22 1.05 0.97
CA ILE A 34 1.09 0.98 1.91
C ILE A 34 -0.07 0.19 1.31
N GLY A 35 -0.42 0.45 0.05
CA GLY A 35 -1.53 -0.18 -0.65
C GLY A 35 -1.37 -1.69 -0.77
N THR A 36 -0.16 -2.17 -1.09
CA THR A 36 0.15 -3.59 -1.09
C THR A 36 -0.07 -4.21 0.29
N GLY A 37 0.35 -3.53 1.37
CA GLY A 37 0.10 -3.97 2.74
C GLY A 37 -1.40 -4.12 3.06
N VAL A 38 -2.22 -3.17 2.63
CA VAL A 38 -3.68 -3.23 2.82
C VAL A 38 -4.30 -4.40 2.06
N VAL A 39 -3.91 -4.62 0.80
CA VAL A 39 -4.41 -5.75 0.00
C VAL A 39 -4.03 -7.09 0.62
N LEU A 40 -2.82 -7.22 1.16
CA LEU A 40 -2.41 -8.42 1.90
C LEU A 40 -3.30 -8.65 3.14
N CYS A 41 -3.68 -7.59 3.86
CA CYS A 41 -4.63 -7.70 4.96
C CYS A 41 -6.01 -8.17 4.50
N TRP A 42 -6.47 -7.75 3.32
CA TRP A 42 -7.75 -8.21 2.76
C TRP A 42 -7.71 -9.70 2.42
N VAL A 43 -6.62 -10.18 1.83
CA VAL A 43 -6.43 -11.61 1.57
C VAL A 43 -6.43 -12.40 2.89
N LEU A 44 -5.74 -11.91 3.92
CA LEU A 44 -5.76 -12.54 5.25
C LEU A 44 -7.16 -12.50 5.89
N ALA A 45 -7.89 -11.39 5.76
CA ALA A 45 -9.26 -11.29 6.26
C ALA A 45 -10.19 -12.29 5.57
N LEU A 46 -10.08 -12.45 4.26
CA LEU A 46 -10.82 -13.48 3.51
C LEU A 46 -10.44 -14.90 3.97
N ALA A 47 -9.16 -15.15 4.24
CA ALA A 47 -8.72 -16.43 4.81
C ALA A 47 -9.32 -16.68 6.20
N VAL A 48 -9.38 -15.66 7.06
CA VAL A 48 -10.06 -15.73 8.36
C VAL A 48 -11.55 -16.03 8.20
N GLY A 49 -12.22 -15.36 7.27
CA GLY A 49 -13.63 -15.61 6.96
C GLY A 49 -13.89 -17.02 6.45
N GLY A 50 -13.12 -17.48 5.46
CA GLY A 50 -13.34 -18.79 4.83
C GLY A 50 -12.85 -19.99 5.61
N ILE A 51 -11.74 -19.89 6.36
CA ILE A 51 -11.17 -21.03 7.11
C ILE A 51 -11.79 -21.12 8.52
N ARG A 52 -12.07 -19.98 9.16
CA ARG A 52 -12.62 -19.95 10.52
C ARG A 52 -14.12 -19.67 10.57
N GLU A 53 -14.79 -19.53 9.43
CA GLU A 53 -16.19 -19.08 9.30
C GLU A 53 -16.48 -17.75 10.03
N ALA A 54 -15.43 -16.96 10.30
CA ALA A 54 -15.48 -15.75 11.11
C ALA A 54 -15.73 -14.50 10.25
N TRP A 55 -16.82 -14.51 9.50
CA TRP A 55 -17.12 -13.48 8.49
C TRP A 55 -17.26 -12.06 9.04
N LEU A 56 -17.80 -11.89 10.25
CA LEU A 56 -17.86 -10.58 10.89
C LEU A 56 -16.45 -10.04 11.22
N THR A 57 -15.56 -10.90 11.71
CA THR A 57 -14.15 -10.55 11.97
C THR A 57 -13.42 -10.21 10.68
N ALA A 58 -13.71 -10.94 9.59
CA ALA A 58 -13.15 -10.65 8.27
C ALA A 58 -13.56 -9.26 7.77
N ILE A 59 -14.85 -8.90 7.84
CA ILE A 59 -15.34 -7.57 7.46
C ILE A 59 -14.65 -6.49 8.29
N PHE A 60 -14.55 -6.70 9.60
CA PHE A 60 -13.84 -5.78 10.48
C PHE A 60 -12.37 -5.62 10.08
N GLY A 61 -11.68 -6.72 9.74
CA GLY A 61 -10.29 -6.70 9.26
C GLY A 61 -10.10 -5.89 7.97
N VAL A 62 -11.03 -5.99 7.02
CA VAL A 62 -11.01 -5.20 5.78
C VAL A 62 -11.14 -3.70 6.07
N ILE A 63 -12.10 -3.32 6.94
CA ILE A 63 -12.31 -1.91 7.32
C ILE A 63 -11.08 -1.39 8.09
N LEU A 64 -10.61 -2.15 9.08
CA LEU A 64 -9.48 -1.76 9.91
C LEU A 64 -8.20 -1.59 9.10
N SER A 65 -7.93 -2.48 8.14
CA SER A 65 -6.78 -2.34 7.24
C SER A 65 -6.91 -1.14 6.30
N GLY A 66 -8.11 -0.81 5.83
CA GLY A 66 -8.36 0.43 5.08
C GLY A 66 -8.05 1.69 5.90
N ILE A 67 -8.51 1.74 7.14
CA ILE A 67 -8.21 2.84 8.08
C ILE A 67 -6.71 2.89 8.37
N ALA A 68 -6.06 1.74 8.61
CA ALA A 68 -4.63 1.67 8.85
C ALA A 68 -3.81 2.15 7.64
N GLY A 69 -4.24 1.83 6.42
CA GLY A 69 -3.66 2.34 5.19
C GLY A 69 -3.78 3.87 5.08
N ALA A 70 -4.96 4.42 5.37
CA ALA A 70 -5.17 5.87 5.38
C ALA A 70 -4.30 6.57 6.44
N VAL A 71 -4.21 6.02 7.65
CA VAL A 71 -3.32 6.53 8.72
C VAL A 71 -1.86 6.45 8.28
N GLY A 72 -1.42 5.34 7.70
CA GLY A 72 -0.06 5.18 7.17
C GLY A 72 0.28 6.17 6.05
N ALA A 73 -0.70 6.54 5.24
CA ALA A 73 -0.54 7.53 4.18
C ALA A 73 -0.42 8.96 4.76
N LEU A 74 -1.25 9.30 5.74
CA LEU A 74 -1.27 10.64 6.36
C LEU A 74 -0.13 10.86 7.38
N ALA A 75 0.39 9.80 7.99
CA ALA A 75 1.47 9.88 8.99
C ALA A 75 2.77 9.23 8.48
N PRO A 76 3.73 10.01 7.94
CA PRO A 76 5.00 9.51 7.42
C PRO A 76 5.84 8.72 8.41
N ALA A 77 5.75 9.07 9.71
CA ALA A 77 6.46 8.35 10.76
C ALA A 77 5.97 6.90 10.94
N ILE A 78 4.73 6.62 10.58
CA ILE A 78 4.11 5.30 10.70
C ILE A 78 4.28 4.53 9.38
N GLY A 79 3.85 5.13 8.26
CA GLY A 79 3.98 4.53 6.93
C GLY A 79 3.38 3.13 6.83
N TRP A 80 4.14 2.21 6.24
CA TRP A 80 3.77 0.81 6.01
C TRP A 80 3.56 -0.01 7.30
N LYS A 81 4.03 0.48 8.46
CA LYS A 81 3.89 -0.23 9.74
C LYS A 81 2.43 -0.33 10.18
N ALA A 82 1.59 0.62 9.80
CA ALA A 82 0.17 0.61 10.14
C ALA A 82 -0.56 -0.62 9.56
N PRO A 83 -0.58 -0.85 8.23
CA PRO A 83 -1.19 -2.07 7.68
C PRO A 83 -0.46 -3.33 8.13
N LEU A 84 0.87 -3.30 8.35
CA LEU A 84 1.60 -4.45 8.88
C LEU A 84 1.05 -4.92 10.23
N ALA A 85 0.78 -3.99 11.16
CA ALA A 85 0.24 -4.34 12.48
C ALA A 85 -1.11 -5.06 12.36
N VAL A 86 -1.99 -4.60 11.47
CA VAL A 86 -3.28 -5.27 11.19
C VAL A 86 -3.06 -6.65 10.60
N GLY A 87 -2.14 -6.78 9.64
CA GLY A 87 -1.79 -8.06 9.02
C GLY A 87 -1.27 -9.07 10.04
N ILE A 88 -0.43 -8.66 10.99
CA ILE A 88 0.07 -9.52 12.08
C ILE A 88 -1.09 -10.00 12.95
N LEU A 89 -2.01 -9.11 13.35
CA LEU A 89 -3.16 -9.49 14.16
C LEU A 89 -4.06 -10.51 13.45
N LEU A 90 -4.34 -10.30 12.16
CA LEU A 90 -5.12 -11.24 11.35
C LEU A 90 -4.41 -12.58 11.18
N ALA A 91 -3.10 -12.58 10.95
CA ALA A 91 -2.31 -13.79 10.84
C ALA A 91 -2.27 -14.58 12.15
N LEU A 92 -2.11 -13.90 13.29
CA LEU A 92 -2.17 -14.52 14.62
C LEU A 92 -3.55 -15.12 14.89
N TYR A 93 -4.62 -14.39 14.57
CA TYR A 93 -5.98 -14.91 14.69
C TYR A 93 -6.16 -16.17 13.84
N LEU A 94 -5.73 -16.12 12.58
CA LEU A 94 -5.84 -17.26 11.67
C LEU A 94 -5.05 -18.49 12.16
N ALA A 95 -3.88 -18.29 12.77
CA ALA A 95 -3.03 -19.36 13.25
C ALA A 95 -3.51 -20.01 14.56
N PHE A 96 -4.12 -19.24 15.47
CA PHE A 96 -4.34 -19.68 16.85
C PHE A 96 -5.78 -19.69 17.35
N ALA A 97 -6.73 -19.05 16.66
CA ALA A 97 -8.14 -19.14 17.05
C ALA A 97 -8.70 -20.55 16.82
#